data_AF-A0A9P1E2I5-F1
#
_entry.id   AF-A0A9P1E2I5-F1
#
_cell.length_a   1.000
_cell.length_b   1.000
_cell.length_c   1.000
_cell.angle_alpha   90.00
_cell.angle_beta   90.00
_cell.angle_gamma   90.00
#
_symmetry.space_group_name_H-M   'P 1'
#
loop_
_entity.id
_entity.type
_entity.pdbx_description
1 polymer ?
#
loop_
_entity_poly.entity_id
_entity_poly.type
_entity_poly.pdbx_seq_one_letter_code
_entity_poly.pdbx_strand_id
1 'polypeptide(L)'
;MDTGATSHLTTDSGYLSSVLNKSIVRSVLVGNGNCIPVVASGTKTTALPNRNLYLKNAFVTPGIIKNLIFVRQFTIDNNFSVEFDPSGFSVKDLNSGTLVMRCNSSGELYPLTISAQSPRPVSHPLSLAVVSTDIWYSRLGHPSAAIIDSLRSQSLINCNKEATSKLCHSCQISKHVQLPFYPSGSNTI
;
A
#
# COMPACT_ATOMS: atom_id res chain seq x y z
N MET A 1 15.70 -8.85 3.33
CA MET A 1 15.18 -8.48 4.65
C MET A 1 15.53 -9.61 5.58
N ASP A 2 16.31 -9.32 6.61
CA ASP A 2 16.79 -10.32 7.55
C ASP A 2 16.49 -9.84 8.98
N THR A 3 15.62 -10.57 9.68
CA THR A 3 15.25 -10.30 11.08
C THR A 3 16.29 -10.84 12.07
N GLY A 4 17.15 -11.77 11.64
CA GLY A 4 18.24 -12.34 12.45
C GLY A 4 19.58 -11.60 12.31
N ALA A 5 19.73 -10.75 11.30
CA ALA A 5 20.89 -9.87 11.16
C ALA A 5 20.93 -8.80 12.26
N THR A 6 22.13 -8.28 12.56
CA THR A 6 22.35 -7.18 13.51
C THR A 6 22.96 -5.93 12.86
N SER A 7 23.21 -5.97 11.55
CA SER A 7 23.74 -4.86 10.76
C SER A 7 23.36 -5.02 9.30
N HIS A 8 23.27 -3.90 8.57
CA HIS A 8 23.13 -3.95 7.12
C HIS A 8 24.48 -4.38 6.51
N LEU A 9 24.48 -5.41 5.66
CA LEU A 9 25.68 -5.91 4.99
C LEU A 9 25.53 -5.77 3.47
N THR A 10 26.60 -5.35 2.81
CA THR A 10 26.70 -5.30 1.35
C THR A 10 28.05 -5.84 0.90
N THR A 11 28.09 -6.52 -0.25
CA THR A 11 29.36 -6.94 -0.87
C THR A 11 30.16 -5.78 -1.43
N ASP A 12 29.46 -4.76 -1.93
CA ASP A 12 30.04 -3.70 -2.76
C ASP A 12 29.68 -2.31 -2.20
N SER A 13 30.69 -1.45 -2.13
CA SER A 13 30.60 -0.06 -1.71
C SER A 13 29.86 0.81 -2.75
N GLY A 14 29.84 0.41 -4.02
CA GLY A 14 29.07 1.06 -5.08
C GLY A 14 27.57 1.08 -4.83
N TYR A 15 27.07 0.20 -3.95
CA TYR A 15 25.67 0.26 -3.50
C TYR A 15 25.39 1.43 -2.57
N LEU A 16 26.39 2.04 -1.94
CA LEU A 16 26.22 3.10 -0.94
C LEU A 16 26.25 4.48 -1.61
N SER A 17 25.46 5.41 -1.08
CA SER A 17 25.43 6.81 -1.55
C SER A 17 26.54 7.64 -0.91
N SER A 18 26.97 7.25 0.29
CA SER A 18 28.09 7.85 1.01
C SER A 18 28.89 6.74 1.68
N VAL A 19 30.22 6.79 1.54
CA VAL A 19 31.14 5.75 2.00
C VAL A 19 32.20 6.36 2.91
N LEU A 20 32.42 5.69 4.05
CA LEU A 20 33.52 5.90 4.97
C LEU A 20 34.50 4.74 4.79
N ASN A 21 35.67 5.03 4.20
CA ASN A 21 36.69 4.04 3.85
C ASN A 21 37.35 3.35 5.04
N LYS A 22 37.07 3.79 6.27
CA LYS A 22 37.50 3.12 7.50
C LYS A 22 36.30 2.96 8.42
N SER A 23 35.81 1.73 8.51
CA SER A 23 34.81 1.41 9.53
C SER A 23 35.47 1.23 10.90
N ILE A 24 34.76 1.64 11.94
CA ILE A 24 35.12 1.34 13.34
C ILE A 24 35.02 -0.18 13.56
N VAL A 25 34.03 -0.82 12.95
CA VAL A 25 33.85 -2.27 12.96
C VAL A 25 34.82 -2.91 11.97
N ARG A 26 35.58 -3.91 12.42
CA ARG A 26 36.63 -4.56 11.59
C ARG A 26 36.20 -5.88 10.98
N SER A 27 35.24 -6.55 11.59
CA SER A 27 34.68 -7.80 11.07
C SER A 27 33.27 -8.01 11.59
N VAL A 28 32.53 -8.88 10.91
CA VAL A 28 31.21 -9.34 11.32
C VAL A 28 31.23 -10.84 11.51
N LEU A 29 30.66 -11.33 12.61
CA LEU A 29 30.46 -12.75 12.85
C LEU A 29 29.21 -13.21 12.09
N VAL A 30 29.31 -14.27 11.31
CA VAL A 30 28.18 -14.87 10.58
C VAL A 30 27.73 -16.19 11.21
N GLY A 31 26.57 -16.70 10.81
CA GLY A 31 25.91 -17.85 11.45
C GLY A 31 26.69 -19.17 11.42
N ASN A 32 27.75 -19.29 10.62
CA ASN A 32 28.64 -20.47 10.62
C ASN A 32 29.85 -20.31 11.57
N GLY A 33 29.89 -19.26 12.39
CA GLY A 33 30.98 -19.00 13.32
C GLY A 33 32.20 -18.29 12.72
N ASN A 34 32.23 -18.07 11.41
CA ASN A 34 33.33 -17.35 10.77
C ASN A 34 33.16 -15.83 10.90
N CYS A 35 34.30 -15.12 10.89
CA CYS A 35 34.33 -13.67 10.82
C CYS A 35 34.63 -13.21 9.39
N ILE A 36 33.81 -12.31 8.86
CA ILE A 36 34.02 -11.68 7.55
C ILE A 36 34.57 -10.27 7.76
N PRO A 37 35.70 -9.88 7.13
CA PRO A 37 36.24 -8.54 7.25
C PRO A 37 35.29 -7.46 6.74
N VAL A 38 35.24 -6.34 7.46
CA VAL A 38 34.56 -5.11 7.04
C VAL A 38 35.62 -4.17 6.47
N VAL A 39 35.46 -3.78 5.21
CA VAL A 39 36.42 -2.91 4.51
C VAL A 39 36.00 -1.44 4.50
N ALA A 40 34.70 -1.17 4.61
CA ALA A 40 34.14 0.16 4.65
C ALA A 40 32.76 0.15 5.31
N SER A 41 32.24 1.32 5.63
CA SER A 41 30.86 1.49 6.08
C SER A 41 30.23 2.72 5.45
N GLY A 42 28.92 2.80 5.39
CA GLY A 42 28.29 4.00 4.85
C GLY A 42 26.78 3.98 4.91
N THR A 43 26.18 4.87 4.14
CA THR A 43 24.72 5.02 4.07
C THR A 43 24.26 4.88 2.64
N LYS A 44 23.20 4.11 2.42
CA LYS A 44 22.45 4.10 1.17
C LYS A 44 21.18 4.92 1.33
N THR A 45 21.02 5.92 0.48
CA THR A 45 19.80 6.70 0.37
C THR A 45 19.17 6.40 -0.98
N THR A 46 17.90 6.01 -0.99
CA THR A 46 17.14 5.74 -2.21
C THR A 46 15.89 6.62 -2.22
N ALA A 47 15.69 7.39 -3.29
CA ALA A 47 14.52 8.23 -3.42
C ALA A 47 13.27 7.39 -3.73
N LEU A 48 12.19 7.61 -2.99
CA LEU A 48 10.83 7.18 -3.32
C LEU A 48 10.01 8.43 -3.70
N PRO A 49 8.84 8.29 -4.35
CA PRO A 49 8.05 9.43 -4.82
C PRO A 49 7.77 10.51 -3.76
N ASN A 50 7.53 10.10 -2.51
CA ASN A 50 7.09 11.01 -1.45
C ASN A 50 8.11 11.18 -0.30
N ARG A 51 9.19 10.39 -0.26
CA ARG A 51 10.24 10.47 0.77
C ARG A 51 11.48 9.68 0.38
N ASN A 52 12.56 9.84 1.12
CA ASN A 52 13.74 9.00 0.98
C ASN A 52 13.67 7.77 1.89
N LEU A 53 14.26 6.67 1.42
CA LEU A 53 14.56 5.48 2.20
C LEU A 53 16.04 5.46 2.53
N TYR A 54 16.35 5.18 3.79
CA TYR A 54 17.68 5.19 4.35
C TYR A 54 18.08 3.80 4.86
N LEU A 55 19.27 3.35 4.48
CA LEU A 55 19.98 2.26 5.12
C LEU A 55 21.26 2.86 5.70
N LYS A 56 21.21 3.28 6.95
CA LYS A 56 22.36 3.89 7.63
C LYS A 56 23.28 2.81 8.17
N ASN A 57 24.57 3.13 8.30
CA ASN A 57 25.58 2.26 8.90
C ASN A 57 25.67 0.87 8.25
N ALA A 58 25.56 0.80 6.92
CA ALA A 58 25.76 -0.43 6.17
C ALA A 58 27.24 -0.74 6.03
N PHE A 59 27.62 -1.98 6.38
CA PHE A 59 28.98 -2.48 6.31
C PHE A 59 29.26 -3.14 4.98
N VAL A 60 30.39 -2.78 4.39
CA VAL A 60 30.90 -3.39 3.17
C VAL A 60 31.78 -4.58 3.57
N THR A 61 31.30 -5.77 3.25
CA THR A 61 31.92 -7.05 3.60
C THR A 61 32.03 -7.90 2.33
N PRO A 62 33.13 -7.82 1.56
CA PRO A 62 33.25 -8.48 0.25
C PRO A 62 33.06 -10.00 0.28
N GLY A 63 33.29 -10.63 1.43
CA GLY A 63 33.09 -12.07 1.63
C GLY A 63 31.65 -12.49 1.95
N ILE A 64 30.68 -11.58 2.06
CA ILE A 64 29.27 -11.96 2.27
C ILE A 64 28.66 -12.43 0.95
N ILE A 65 27.85 -13.49 0.98
CA ILE A 65 27.27 -14.05 -0.26
C ILE A 65 26.03 -13.25 -0.71
N LYS A 66 25.25 -12.74 0.25
CA LYS A 66 24.03 -11.98 0.01
C LYS A 66 24.04 -10.71 0.84
N ASN A 67 23.54 -9.61 0.25
CA ASN A 67 23.33 -8.38 0.99
C ASN A 67 22.22 -8.59 2.02
N LEU A 68 22.47 -8.14 3.25
CA LEU A 68 21.55 -8.27 4.36
C LEU A 68 21.00 -6.91 4.73
N ILE A 69 19.69 -6.84 4.91
CA ILE A 69 19.03 -5.65 5.46
C ILE A 69 18.60 -6.02 6.86
N PHE A 70 19.25 -5.41 7.84
CA PHE A 70 18.85 -5.50 9.24
C PHE A 70 17.49 -4.83 9.44
N VAL A 71 16.46 -5.64 9.64
CA VAL A 71 15.06 -5.17 9.65
C VAL A 71 14.81 -4.15 10.77
N ARG A 72 15.37 -4.36 11.96
CA ARG A 72 15.13 -3.45 13.09
C ARG A 72 15.69 -2.06 12.84
N GLN A 73 16.90 -1.95 12.30
CA GLN A 73 17.47 -0.64 11.97
C GLN A 73 16.72 0.00 10.79
N PHE A 74 16.36 -0.78 9.78
CA PHE A 74 15.53 -0.32 8.68
C PHE A 74 14.21 0.31 9.14
N THR A 75 13.48 -0.35 10.04
CA THR A 75 12.20 0.16 10.53
C THR A 75 12.37 1.41 11.40
N ILE A 76 13.40 1.47 12.25
CA ILE A 76 13.71 2.63 13.08
C ILE A 76 14.10 3.83 12.22
N ASP A 77 15.05 3.67 11.29
CA ASP A 77 15.60 4.78 10.51
C ASP A 77 14.60 5.41 9.56
N ASN A 78 13.59 4.65 9.14
CA ASN A 78 12.59 5.09 8.18
C ASN A 78 11.21 5.30 8.79
N ASN A 79 11.01 4.92 10.05
CA ASN A 79 9.71 4.92 10.71
C ASN A 79 8.66 4.11 9.93
N PHE A 80 9.04 2.87 9.58
CA PHE A 80 8.20 1.92 8.83
C PHE A 80 7.81 0.73 9.69
N SER A 81 6.72 0.07 9.31
CA SER A 81 6.46 -1.33 9.66
C SER A 81 6.74 -2.24 8.46
N VAL A 82 7.09 -3.49 8.76
CA VAL A 82 7.29 -4.55 7.76
C VAL A 82 6.37 -5.71 8.13
N GLU A 83 5.53 -6.11 7.18
CA GLU A 83 4.58 -7.22 7.36
C GLU A 83 4.87 -8.30 6.31
N PHE A 84 5.09 -9.52 6.78
CA PHE A 84 5.39 -10.69 5.94
C PHE A 84 4.13 -11.51 5.69
N ASP A 85 4.00 -12.06 4.49
CA ASP A 85 2.91 -12.94 4.06
C ASP A 85 3.44 -14.01 3.09
N PRO A 86 2.63 -15.02 2.72
CA PRO A 86 3.10 -16.11 1.85
C PRO A 86 3.59 -15.67 0.46
N SER A 87 3.25 -14.47 0.01
CA SER A 87 3.67 -13.93 -1.29
C SER A 87 4.89 -13.00 -1.20
N GLY A 88 5.40 -12.72 0.00
CA GLY A 88 6.53 -11.81 0.23
C GLY A 88 6.35 -10.91 1.45
N PHE A 89 6.57 -9.61 1.28
CA PHE A 89 6.36 -8.63 2.37
C PHE A 89 5.90 -7.26 1.87
N SER A 90 5.23 -6.53 2.75
CA SER A 90 4.87 -5.14 2.56
C SER A 90 5.63 -4.24 3.54
N VAL A 91 5.95 -3.04 3.07
CA VAL A 91 6.52 -1.98 3.89
C VAL A 91 5.46 -0.89 3.96
N LYS A 92 5.08 -0.53 5.18
CA LYS A 92 4.08 0.51 5.42
C LYS A 92 4.68 1.64 6.24
N ASP A 93 4.12 2.82 6.05
CA ASP A 93 4.38 3.93 6.93
C ASP A 93 3.82 3.62 8.32
N LEU A 94 4.64 3.77 9.36
CA LEU A 94 4.24 3.33 10.70
C LEU A 94 3.10 4.20 11.27
N ASN A 95 3.06 5.49 10.95
CA ASN A 95 2.04 6.41 11.48
C ASN A 95 0.70 6.28 10.77
N SER A 96 0.72 6.27 9.43
CA SER A 96 -0.51 6.26 8.64
C SER A 96 -1.01 4.85 8.30
N GLY A 97 -0.16 3.83 8.44
CA GLY A 97 -0.45 2.47 7.97
C GLY A 97 -0.49 2.36 6.44
N THR A 98 -0.14 3.42 5.71
CA THR A 98 -0.21 3.46 4.25
C THR A 98 0.88 2.58 3.65
N LEU A 99 0.52 1.81 2.61
CA LEU A 99 1.47 1.01 1.85
C LEU A 99 2.50 1.91 1.15
N VAL A 100 3.77 1.72 1.47
CA VAL A 100 4.91 2.42 0.85
C VAL A 100 5.46 1.59 -0.29
N MET A 101 5.61 0.28 -0.05
CA MET A 101 6.21 -0.64 -1.00
C MET A 101 5.66 -2.05 -0.82
N ARG A 102 5.43 -2.72 -1.94
CA ARG A 102 5.18 -4.16 -1.97
C ARG A 102 6.37 -4.87 -2.61
N CYS A 103 6.87 -5.89 -1.92
CA CYS A 103 7.97 -6.73 -2.39
C CYS A 103 7.48 -8.18 -2.45
N ASN A 104 7.05 -8.59 -3.63
CA ASN A 104 6.69 -9.99 -3.87
C ASN A 104 7.97 -10.83 -4.04
N SER A 105 7.94 -12.05 -3.50
CA SER A 105 9.00 -13.04 -3.68
C SER A 105 8.40 -14.39 -4.02
N SER A 106 9.03 -15.10 -4.93
CA SER A 106 8.69 -16.49 -5.27
C SER A 106 9.70 -17.51 -4.70
N GLY A 107 10.76 -17.03 -4.04
CA GLY A 107 11.82 -17.86 -3.49
C GLY A 107 11.92 -17.78 -1.97
N GLU A 108 12.95 -18.43 -1.42
CA GLU A 108 13.14 -18.57 0.04
C GLU A 108 13.60 -17.29 0.76
N LEU A 109 13.90 -16.22 0.01
CA LEU A 109 14.40 -14.96 0.54
C LEU A 109 13.36 -13.84 0.38
N TYR A 110 13.53 -12.79 1.17
CA TYR A 110 12.76 -11.55 1.08
C TYR A 110 13.61 -10.41 0.48
N PRO A 111 13.79 -10.37 -0.85
CA PRO A 111 14.57 -9.33 -1.50
C PRO A 111 13.86 -7.97 -1.43
N LEU A 112 14.60 -6.91 -1.13
CA LEU A 112 14.10 -5.55 -1.27
C LEU A 112 14.44 -5.05 -2.68
N THR A 113 13.45 -5.06 -3.57
CA THR A 113 13.60 -4.54 -4.94
C THR A 113 13.00 -3.15 -5.02
N ILE A 114 13.85 -2.13 -4.92
CA ILE A 114 13.43 -0.75 -5.15
C ILE A 114 13.53 -0.50 -6.66
N SER A 115 12.44 -0.80 -7.37
CA SER A 115 12.35 -0.45 -8.79
C SER A 115 12.10 1.05 -8.86
N ALA A 116 12.96 1.79 -9.57
CA ALA A 116 12.71 3.17 -9.97
C ALA A 116 11.59 3.18 -11.03
N GLN A 117 10.41 2.70 -10.66
CA GLN A 117 9.22 2.88 -11.47
C GLN A 117 8.80 4.32 -11.21
N SER A 118 8.87 5.14 -12.27
CA SER A 118 7.92 6.24 -12.46
C SER A 118 6.58 5.80 -11.88
N PRO A 119 5.87 6.64 -11.10
CA PRO A 119 4.61 6.26 -10.47
C PRO A 119 3.64 5.78 -11.54
N ARG A 120 3.68 4.49 -11.85
CA ARG A 120 2.52 3.80 -12.35
C ARG A 120 1.60 3.87 -11.16
N PRO A 121 0.46 4.56 -11.26
CA PRO A 121 -0.52 4.46 -10.22
C PRO A 121 -0.68 2.96 -10.01
N VAL A 122 -0.44 2.51 -8.78
CA VAL A 122 -1.02 1.27 -8.32
C VAL A 122 -2.50 1.58 -8.38
N SER A 123 -3.06 1.39 -9.57
CA SER A 123 -4.44 1.05 -9.75
C SER A 123 -4.54 -0.22 -8.92
N HIS A 124 -4.92 -0.06 -7.65
CA HIS A 124 -5.91 -0.99 -7.15
C HIS A 124 -6.87 -1.17 -8.32
N PRO A 125 -7.15 -2.39 -8.78
CA PRO A 125 -8.43 -2.59 -9.40
C PRO A 125 -9.43 -2.34 -8.25
N LEU A 126 -9.66 -1.07 -7.89
CA LEU A 126 -11.00 -0.55 -8.03
C LEU A 126 -11.37 -1.03 -9.42
N SER A 127 -12.03 -2.19 -9.45
CA SER A 127 -12.91 -2.49 -10.54
C SER A 127 -13.80 -1.24 -10.56
N LEU A 128 -13.41 -0.24 -11.35
CA LEU A 128 -14.31 0.71 -11.93
C LEU A 128 -15.14 -0.18 -12.84
N ALA A 129 -16.00 -0.97 -12.21
CA ALA A 129 -17.12 -1.57 -12.86
C ALA A 129 -17.72 -0.38 -13.58
N VAL A 130 -17.71 -0.48 -14.91
CA VAL A 130 -18.32 0.48 -15.79
C VAL A 130 -19.80 0.44 -15.44
N VAL A 131 -20.18 1.32 -14.52
CA VAL A 131 -21.48 1.33 -13.85
C VAL A 131 -22.33 2.34 -14.61
N SER A 132 -23.42 1.88 -15.22
CA SER A 132 -24.40 2.79 -15.82
C SER A 132 -25.04 3.66 -14.75
N THR A 133 -25.57 4.80 -15.16
CA THR A 133 -26.30 5.73 -14.29
C THR A 133 -27.38 5.01 -13.46
N ASP A 134 -28.03 4.00 -14.03
CA ASP A 134 -29.08 3.20 -13.38
C ASP A 134 -28.57 2.41 -12.16
N ILE A 135 -27.34 1.90 -12.21
CA ILE A 135 -26.77 1.15 -11.09
C ILE A 135 -26.35 2.11 -9.97
N TRP A 136 -25.81 3.29 -10.30
CA TRP A 136 -25.54 4.32 -9.29
C TRP A 136 -26.83 4.79 -8.62
N TYR A 137 -27.87 4.99 -9.42
CA TYR A 137 -29.21 5.29 -8.94
C TYR A 137 -29.75 4.21 -7.99
N SER A 138 -29.60 2.92 -8.29
CA SER A 138 -30.00 1.85 -7.36
C SER A 138 -29.16 1.79 -6.09
N ARG A 139 -27.83 1.93 -6.20
CA ARG A 139 -26.90 1.85 -5.05
C ARG A 139 -27.05 3.00 -4.07
N LEU A 140 -27.38 4.20 -4.56
CA LEU A 140 -27.54 5.41 -3.76
C LEU A 140 -28.96 5.59 -3.19
N GLY A 141 -29.83 4.59 -3.34
CA GLY A 141 -31.18 4.64 -2.77
C GLY A 141 -32.16 5.49 -3.58
N HIS A 142 -32.10 5.37 -4.90
CA HIS A 142 -32.98 6.07 -5.85
C HIS A 142 -32.99 7.61 -5.75
N PRO A 143 -31.82 8.27 -5.73
CA PRO A 143 -31.74 9.73 -5.72
C PRO A 143 -32.32 10.33 -7.00
N SER A 144 -32.71 11.61 -6.94
CA SER A 144 -33.17 12.32 -8.14
C SER A 144 -32.04 12.45 -9.17
N ALA A 145 -32.41 12.61 -10.44
CA ALA A 145 -31.45 12.84 -11.53
C ALA A 145 -30.51 14.02 -11.22
N ALA A 146 -31.04 15.11 -10.65
CA ALA A 146 -30.25 16.28 -10.26
C ALA A 146 -29.14 15.97 -9.24
N ILE A 147 -29.38 15.05 -8.29
CA ILE A 147 -28.36 14.63 -7.31
C ILE A 147 -27.28 13.80 -8.02
N ILE A 148 -27.66 12.90 -8.91
CA ILE A 148 -26.71 12.10 -9.70
C ILE A 148 -25.85 13.00 -10.59
N ASP A 149 -26.44 14.01 -11.23
CA ASP A 149 -25.71 14.97 -12.06
C ASP A 149 -24.76 15.84 -11.24
N SER A 150 -25.16 16.24 -10.03
CA SER A 150 -24.30 16.96 -9.09
C SER A 150 -23.11 16.13 -8.62
N LEU A 151 -23.33 14.84 -8.31
CA LEU A 151 -22.25 13.92 -7.93
C LEU A 151 -21.29 13.67 -9.10
N ARG A 152 -21.82 13.61 -10.32
CA ARG A 152 -21.02 13.47 -11.54
C ARG A 152 -20.18 14.71 -11.81
N SER A 153 -20.75 15.91 -11.69
CA SER A 153 -20.03 17.17 -11.90
C SER A 153 -18.94 17.41 -10.87
N GLN A 154 -19.11 16.88 -9.65
CA GLN A 154 -18.10 16.89 -8.58
C GLN A 154 -17.09 15.74 -8.68
N SER A 155 -17.12 14.92 -9.73
CA SER A 155 -16.25 13.76 -9.94
C SER A 155 -16.30 12.70 -8.80
N LEU A 156 -17.38 12.67 -8.02
CA LEU A 156 -17.59 11.71 -6.93
C LEU A 156 -18.09 10.34 -7.45
N ILE A 157 -18.70 10.32 -8.63
CA ILE A 157 -19.13 9.12 -9.34
C ILE A 157 -18.70 9.19 -10.81
N ASN A 158 -18.47 8.03 -11.44
CA ASN A 158 -18.12 7.92 -12.86
C ASN A 158 -19.18 7.09 -13.60
N CYS A 159 -19.73 7.66 -14.68
CA CYS A 159 -20.75 7.04 -15.54
C CYS A 159 -20.33 7.26 -17.01
N ASN A 160 -19.99 6.19 -17.72
CA ASN A 160 -19.59 6.23 -19.13
C ASN A 160 -20.61 5.59 -20.08
N LYS A 161 -21.76 5.12 -19.57
CA LYS A 161 -22.86 4.56 -20.34
C LYS A 161 -24.11 5.41 -20.14
N GLU A 162 -24.85 5.62 -21.23
CA GLU A 162 -26.12 6.37 -21.17
C GLU A 162 -27.13 5.67 -20.26
N ALA A 163 -27.97 6.46 -19.59
CA ALA A 163 -29.05 5.95 -18.76
C ALA A 163 -30.07 5.23 -19.66
N THR A 164 -30.43 3.99 -19.30
CA THR A 164 -31.61 3.40 -19.94
C THR A 164 -32.83 3.99 -19.24
N SER A 165 -33.64 4.75 -19.98
CA SER A 165 -34.86 5.38 -19.47
C SER A 165 -35.90 4.32 -19.09
N LYS A 166 -35.71 3.72 -17.91
CA LYS A 166 -36.65 2.76 -17.33
C LYS A 166 -37.33 3.40 -16.14
N LEU A 167 -38.66 3.36 -16.15
CA LEU A 167 -39.46 3.67 -14.98
C LEU A 167 -39.04 2.73 -13.84
N CYS A 168 -38.56 3.30 -12.74
CA CYS A 168 -38.15 2.53 -11.58
C CYS A 168 -39.38 2.16 -10.74
N HIS A 169 -39.65 0.86 -10.66
CA HIS A 169 -40.76 0.31 -9.88
C HIS A 169 -40.75 0.75 -8.41
N SER A 170 -39.59 0.73 -7.75
CA SER A 170 -39.46 1.15 -6.34
C SER A 170 -39.82 2.62 -6.13
N CYS A 171 -39.40 3.51 -7.05
CA CYS A 171 -39.79 4.92 -6.97
C CYS A 171 -41.27 5.15 -7.24
N GLN A 172 -41.88 4.34 -8.09
CA GLN A 172 -43.31 4.45 -8.38
C GLN A 172 -44.13 4.08 -7.15
N ILE A 173 -43.75 3.03 -6.42
CA ILE A 173 -44.41 2.64 -5.17
C ILE A 173 -44.20 3.70 -4.09
N SER A 174 -42.96 4.17 -3.89
CA SER A 174 -42.67 5.16 -2.84
C SER A 174 -43.33 6.53 -3.07
N LYS A 175 -43.64 6.89 -4.32
CA LYS A 175 -44.34 8.14 -4.66
C LYS A 175 -45.86 7.98 -4.73
N HIS A 176 -46.40 6.78 -4.53
CA HIS A 176 -47.84 6.58 -4.49
C HIS A 176 -48.37 7.11 -3.16
N VAL A 177 -49.39 7.96 -3.23
CA VAL A 177 -50.09 8.43 -2.02
C VAL A 177 -50.89 7.25 -1.48
N GLN A 178 -50.70 6.92 -0.20
CA GLN A 178 -51.51 5.91 0.46
C GLN A 178 -52.93 6.45 0.58
N LEU A 179 -53.93 5.66 0.19
CA LEU A 179 -55.34 6.04 0.40
C LEU A 179 -55.57 6.30 1.91
N PRO A 180 -56.45 7.24 2.28
CA PRO A 180 -56.79 7.47 3.68
C PRO A 180 -57.23 6.16 4.35
N PHE A 181 -56.74 5.90 5.56
CA PHE A 181 -57.26 4.79 6.35
C PHE A 181 -58.74 5.01 6.64
N TYR A 182 -59.55 3.96 6.50
CA TYR A 182 -60.94 4.00 6.95
C TYR A 182 -60.98 4.23 8.46
N PRO A 183 -61.94 5.02 8.98
CA PRO A 183 -62.09 5.21 10.41
C PRO A 183 -62.39 3.87 11.09
N SER A 184 -61.47 3.42 11.94
CA SER A 184 -61.64 2.25 12.78
C SER A 184 -62.66 2.55 13.88
N GLY A 185 -63.83 1.92 13.84
CA GLY A 185 -64.78 1.95 14.95
C GLY A 185 -64.31 1.03 16.07
N SER A 186 -63.61 1.56 17.07
CA SER A 186 -63.38 0.81 18.32
C SER A 186 -64.61 0.96 19.21
N ASN A 187 -65.37 -0.12 19.39
CA ASN A 187 -66.33 -0.21 20.47
C ASN A 187 -65.62 -0.82 21.68
N THR A 188 -65.42 0.00 22.72
CA THR A 188 -65.03 -0.48 24.04
C THR A 188 -66.29 -1.04 24.72
N ILE A 189 -66.25 -2.31 25.14
CA ILE A 189 -67.29 -2.95 25.95
C ILE A 189 -67.15 -2.49 27.40
#